data_AF-A0A521IKK8-F1
#
_entry.id   AF-A0A521IKK8-F1
#
_cell.length_a   1.000
_cell.length_b   1.000
_cell.length_c   1.000
_cell.angle_alpha   90.00
_cell.angle_beta   90.00
_cell.angle_gamma   90.00
#
_symmetry.space_group_name_H-M   'P 1'
#
loop_
_entity.id
_entity.type
_entity.pdbx_description
1 polymer ?
#
loop_
_entity_poly.entity_id
_entity_poly.type
_entity_poly.pdbx_seq_one_letter_code
_entity_poly.pdbx_strand_id
1 'polypeptide(L)'
;MSTKSYDFTISSLGKAKVPNPIIMGDKHGDVQVDYVRDSDHILFGIEAVMNEVGRQVPRFEETVELAGPREKIFFNPKHVHAAIATCGGICPGLNNVIRSVVRCFWYRYG
;
A
#
# COMPACT_ATOMS: atom_id res chain seq x y z
N MET A 1 -32.07 -2.23 -4.52
CA MET A 1 -31.10 -1.31 -5.15
C MET A 1 -29.85 -2.13 -5.42
N SER A 2 -29.39 -2.21 -6.67
CA SER A 2 -28.17 -2.95 -7.00
C SER A 2 -26.98 -2.27 -6.31
N THR A 3 -26.47 -2.86 -5.24
CA THR A 3 -25.23 -2.42 -4.59
C THR A 3 -24.12 -2.64 -5.61
N LYS A 4 -23.59 -1.55 -6.16
CA LYS A 4 -22.40 -1.61 -7.00
C LYS A 4 -21.27 -2.19 -6.15
N SER A 5 -20.94 -3.46 -6.39
CA SER A 5 -19.78 -4.11 -5.81
C SER A 5 -18.54 -3.59 -6.55
N TYR A 6 -17.57 -3.08 -5.80
CA TYR A 6 -16.29 -2.61 -6.33
C TYR A 6 -15.25 -3.71 -6.18
N ASP A 7 -14.46 -3.94 -7.23
CA ASP A 7 -13.30 -4.82 -7.19
C ASP A 7 -12.05 -3.99 -6.86
N PHE A 8 -11.49 -4.22 -5.67
CA PHE A 8 -10.27 -3.57 -5.18
C PHE A 8 -9.03 -4.48 -5.25
N THR A 9 -9.10 -5.58 -5.99
CA THR A 9 -7.96 -6.50 -6.10
C THR A 9 -6.77 -5.84 -6.81
N ILE A 10 -5.59 -6.00 -6.21
CA ILE A 10 -4.32 -5.49 -6.76
C ILE A 10 -3.61 -6.62 -7.50
N SER A 11 -3.26 -6.38 -8.76
CA SER A 11 -2.49 -7.34 -9.55
C SER A 11 -1.07 -7.50 -8.98
N SER A 12 -0.59 -8.74 -8.88
CA SER A 12 0.77 -9.05 -8.45
C SER A 12 1.61 -9.63 -9.59
N LEU A 13 2.89 -9.29 -9.62
CA LEU A 13 3.87 -9.87 -10.55
C LEU A 13 4.27 -11.30 -10.17
N GLY A 14 3.79 -11.80 -9.02
CA GLY A 14 4.08 -13.12 -8.48
C GLY A 14 4.69 -13.06 -7.08
N LYS A 15 5.16 -14.21 -6.58
CA LYS A 15 5.71 -14.32 -5.23
C LYS A 15 6.99 -13.51 -5.07
N ALA A 16 6.98 -12.52 -4.17
CA ALA A 16 8.15 -11.78 -3.74
C ALA A 16 9.14 -12.70 -2.98
N LYS A 17 10.42 -12.63 -3.34
CA LYS A 17 11.48 -13.50 -2.78
C LYS A 17 12.69 -12.74 -2.28
N VAL A 18 12.87 -11.49 -2.70
CA VAL A 18 14.03 -10.69 -2.34
C VAL A 18 13.75 -10.03 -1.00
N PRO A 19 14.62 -10.13 0.02
CA PRO A 19 14.44 -9.40 1.27
C PRO A 19 14.50 -7.89 1.02
N ASN A 20 13.65 -7.12 1.69
CA ASN A 20 13.65 -5.68 1.59
C ASN A 20 14.94 -5.11 2.22
N PRO A 21 15.71 -4.23 1.53
CA PRO A 21 16.90 -3.60 2.11
C PRO A 21 16.57 -2.63 3.26
N ILE A 22 15.32 -2.15 3.35
CA ILE A 22 14.87 -1.32 4.44
C ILE A 22 14.54 -2.23 5.63
N ILE A 23 15.34 -2.15 6.68
CA ILE A 23 15.16 -2.96 7.90
C ILE A 23 14.07 -2.33 8.79
N MET A 24 13.03 -3.10 9.07
CA MET A 24 11.89 -2.71 9.91
C MET A 24 11.65 -3.75 11.01
N GLY A 25 10.79 -3.40 11.97
CA GLY A 25 10.34 -4.30 13.01
C GLY A 25 9.46 -5.41 12.44
N ASP A 26 9.40 -6.52 13.18
CA ASP A 26 8.53 -7.66 12.86
C ASP A 26 7.54 -7.94 14.02
N LYS A 27 7.57 -7.11 15.07
CA LYS A 27 6.82 -7.34 16.32
C LYS A 27 5.92 -6.17 16.62
N HIS A 28 4.63 -6.42 16.41
CA HIS A 28 3.59 -5.47 16.76
C HIS A 28 3.65 -5.06 18.24
N GLY A 29 3.78 -3.76 18.48
CA GLY A 29 3.80 -3.17 19.82
C GLY A 29 5.19 -2.95 20.43
N ASP A 30 6.27 -3.11 19.66
CA ASP A 30 7.59 -2.61 20.06
C ASP A 30 7.81 -1.14 19.63
N VAL A 31 9.02 -0.62 19.85
CA VAL A 31 9.38 0.78 19.52
C VAL A 31 9.69 0.95 18.02
N GLN A 32 9.73 -0.13 17.25
CA GLN A 32 10.08 -0.14 15.84
C GLN A 32 8.83 -0.08 14.95
N VAL A 33 9.00 0.50 13.76
CA VAL A 33 7.94 0.52 12.75
C VAL A 33 7.93 -0.84 12.06
N ASP A 34 6.77 -1.48 11.95
CA ASP A 34 6.59 -2.79 11.33
C ASP A 34 6.44 -2.71 9.80
N TYR A 35 6.73 -3.84 9.12
CA TYR A 35 6.26 -4.05 7.75
C TYR A 35 4.74 -4.20 7.69
N VAL A 36 4.16 -3.78 6.58
CA VAL A 36 2.75 -4.03 6.27
C VAL A 36 2.62 -5.37 5.55
N ARG A 37 1.59 -6.14 5.86
CA ARG A 37 1.31 -7.45 5.27
C ARG A 37 0.30 -7.32 4.13
N ASP A 38 0.33 -8.25 3.18
CA ASP A 38 -0.65 -8.30 2.09
C ASP A 38 -2.07 -8.63 2.62
N SER A 39 -2.20 -9.13 3.85
CA SER A 39 -3.47 -9.32 4.54
C SER A 39 -4.00 -8.06 5.23
N ASP A 40 -3.19 -7.02 5.38
CA ASP A 40 -3.58 -5.81 6.11
C ASP A 40 -4.46 -4.95 5.20
N HIS A 41 -5.72 -4.82 5.58
CA HIS A 41 -6.72 -4.07 4.84
C HIS A 41 -7.40 -3.04 5.72
N ILE A 42 -7.93 -1.99 5.10
CA ILE A 42 -8.79 -1.00 5.74
C ILE A 42 -10.16 -1.00 5.09
N LEU A 43 -11.20 -0.61 5.83
CA LEU A 43 -12.55 -0.51 5.30
C LEU A 43 -12.61 0.52 4.19
N PHE A 44 -13.22 0.16 3.06
CA PHE A 44 -13.46 1.10 1.96
C PHE A 44 -14.37 2.26 2.39
N GLY A 45 -15.43 1.93 3.14
CA GLY A 45 -16.35 2.90 3.71
C GLY A 45 -16.44 2.73 5.23
N ILE A 46 -16.26 3.85 5.95
CA ILE A 46 -16.32 3.88 7.41
C ILE A 46 -17.73 4.05 7.97
N GLU A 47 -18.73 4.18 7.09
CA GLU A 47 -20.13 4.27 7.50
C GLU A 47 -20.57 2.97 8.15
N ALA A 48 -21.28 3.08 9.28
CA ALA A 48 -21.84 1.93 9.99
C ALA A 48 -23.37 2.01 10.05
N VAL A 49 -24.01 0.85 10.07
CA VAL A 49 -25.45 0.69 10.26
C VAL A 49 -25.73 -0.25 11.45
N MET A 50 -26.90 -0.11 12.07
CA MET A 50 -27.36 -1.05 13.08
C MET A 50 -27.97 -2.27 12.37
N ASN A 51 -27.44 -3.46 12.64
CA ASN A 51 -28.05 -4.70 12.15
C ASN A 51 -29.30 -5.08 12.97
N GLU A 52 -30.00 -6.13 12.55
CA GLU A 52 -31.23 -6.62 13.22
C GLU A 52 -31.03 -7.04 14.67
N VAL A 53 -29.79 -7.32 15.08
CA VAL A 53 -29.39 -7.71 16.44
C VAL A 53 -28.89 -6.51 17.26
N GLY A 54 -29.04 -5.29 16.74
CA GLY A 54 -28.64 -4.06 17.42
C GLY A 54 -27.12 -3.85 17.51
N ARG A 55 -26.32 -4.49 16.65
CA ARG A 55 -24.86 -4.28 16.56
C ARG A 55 -24.53 -3.32 15.44
N GLN A 56 -23.55 -2.44 15.68
CA GLN A 56 -22.96 -1.60 14.64
C GLN A 56 -22.11 -2.49 13.71
N VAL A 57 -22.45 -2.50 12.43
CA VAL A 57 -21.71 -3.20 11.39
C VAL A 57 -21.37 -2.21 10.27
N PRO A 58 -20.22 -2.37 9.57
CA PRO A 58 -19.91 -1.58 8.40
C PRO A 58 -21.04 -1.65 7.37
N ARG A 59 -21.38 -0.52 6.76
CA ARG A 59 -22.33 -0.46 5.65
C ARG A 59 -21.79 -1.18 4.41
N PHE A 60 -20.46 -1.14 4.24
CA PHE A 60 -19.72 -1.73 3.14
C PHE A 60 -18.81 -2.82 3.70
N GLU A 61 -18.85 -4.00 3.08
CA GLU A 61 -17.96 -5.12 3.46
C GLU A 61 -16.63 -5.06 2.72
N GLU A 62 -16.55 -4.26 1.65
CA GLU A 62 -15.35 -4.09 0.85
C GLU A 62 -14.21 -3.47 1.66
N THR A 63 -13.02 -3.98 1.42
CA THR A 63 -11.78 -3.48 2.02
C THR A 63 -10.76 -3.18 0.94
N VAL A 64 -9.82 -2.30 1.25
CA VAL A 64 -8.70 -1.94 0.37
C VAL A 64 -7.39 -2.32 1.05
N GLU A 65 -6.47 -2.88 0.27
CA GLU A 65 -5.15 -3.29 0.76
C GLU A 65 -4.34 -2.07 1.25
N LEU A 66 -3.71 -2.19 2.42
CA LEU A 66 -2.93 -1.12 3.01
C LEU A 66 -1.57 -0.98 2.30
N ALA A 67 -1.29 0.22 1.80
CA ALA A 67 0.02 0.53 1.23
C ALA A 67 1.10 0.60 2.31
N GLY A 68 2.28 0.05 2.03
CA GLY A 68 3.41 0.12 2.94
C GLY A 68 4.59 -0.75 2.51
N PRO A 69 5.74 -0.63 3.20
CA PRO A 69 6.90 -1.47 2.95
C PRO A 69 6.56 -2.92 3.31
N ARG A 70 6.87 -3.85 2.40
CA ARG A 70 6.76 -5.30 2.63
C ARG A 70 8.10 -5.86 3.09
N GLU A 71 8.09 -6.94 3.87
CA GLU A 71 9.31 -7.66 4.29
C GLU A 71 10.10 -8.18 3.07
N LYS A 72 9.38 -8.61 2.03
CA LYS A 72 9.95 -9.12 0.78
C LYS A 72 9.43 -8.35 -0.42
N ILE A 73 10.32 -8.09 -1.36
CA ILE A 73 10.06 -7.38 -2.61
C ILE A 73 10.28 -8.31 -3.82
N PHE A 74 9.67 -7.95 -4.95
CA PHE A 74 9.73 -8.76 -6.16
C PHE A 74 11.06 -8.57 -6.92
N PHE A 75 11.49 -7.32 -7.08
CA PHE A 75 12.71 -6.99 -7.82
C PHE A 75 13.95 -6.98 -6.93
N ASN A 76 15.08 -7.40 -7.48
CA ASN A 76 16.39 -7.15 -6.86
C ASN A 76 16.80 -5.70 -7.12
N PRO A 77 16.93 -4.84 -6.10
CA PRO A 77 17.21 -3.42 -6.29
C PRO A 77 18.42 -3.13 -7.18
N LYS A 78 19.48 -3.93 -7.08
CA LYS A 78 20.72 -3.77 -7.86
C LYS A 78 20.53 -3.89 -9.38
N HIS A 79 19.42 -4.48 -9.83
CA HIS A 79 19.14 -4.70 -11.27
C HIS A 79 18.01 -3.80 -11.78
N VAL A 80 17.35 -3.02 -10.91
CA VAL A 80 16.21 -2.20 -11.28
C VAL A 80 16.68 -0.91 -11.95
N HIS A 81 16.05 -0.59 -13.08
CA HIS A 81 16.17 0.72 -13.71
C HIS A 81 14.77 1.33 -13.76
N ALA A 82 14.57 2.44 -13.05
CA ALA A 82 13.28 3.11 -12.97
C ALA A 82 13.22 4.32 -13.91
N ALA A 83 12.14 4.44 -14.67
CA ALA A 83 11.81 5.63 -15.46
C ALA A 83 10.60 6.32 -14.85
N ILE A 84 10.62 7.66 -14.81
CA ILE A 84 9.50 8.47 -14.32
C ILE A 84 9.01 9.34 -15.47
N ALA A 85 7.72 9.22 -15.80
CA ALA A 85 7.06 10.07 -16.78
C ALA A 85 5.89 10.80 -16.10
N THR A 86 5.77 12.10 -16.36
CA THR A 86 4.66 12.92 -15.87
C THR A 86 3.82 13.36 -17.05
N CYS A 87 2.52 13.08 -17.00
CA CYS A 87 1.60 13.35 -18.09
C CYS A 87 0.57 14.41 -17.69
N GLY A 88 0.06 15.16 -18.68
CA GLY A 88 -0.98 16.17 -18.46
C GLY A 88 -0.45 17.56 -18.08
N GLY A 89 -1.32 18.36 -17.46
CA GLY A 89 -0.98 19.71 -16.99
C GLY A 89 -0.12 19.69 -15.73
N ILE A 90 0.66 20.76 -15.53
CA ILE A 90 1.52 20.90 -14.35
C ILE A 90 0.65 21.21 -13.13
N CYS A 91 0.90 20.53 -12.01
CA CYS A 91 0.22 20.75 -10.73
C CYS A 91 1.27 21.10 -9.65
N PRO A 92 0.97 22.02 -8.71
CA PRO A 92 1.82 22.24 -7.54
C PRO A 92 2.14 20.93 -6.81
N GLY A 93 3.41 20.69 -6.51
CA GLY A 93 3.89 19.48 -5.82
C GLY A 93 4.45 18.39 -6.74
N LEU A 94 4.33 18.51 -8.06
CA LEU A 94 4.90 17.55 -9.02
C LEU A 94 6.39 17.25 -8.76
N ASN A 95 7.19 18.31 -8.57
CA ASN A 95 8.62 18.16 -8.30
C ASN A 95 8.90 17.52 -6.94
N ASN A 96 8.02 17.71 -5.94
CA ASN A 96 8.16 17.03 -4.64
C ASN A 96 7.90 15.53 -4.78
N VAL A 97 6.94 15.12 -5.62
CA VAL A 97 6.69 13.72 -5.94
C VAL A 97 7.93 13.11 -6.61
N ILE A 98 8.42 13.72 -7.70
CA ILE A 98 9.61 13.24 -8.42
C ILE A 98 10.81 13.13 -7.46
N ARG A 99 11.09 14.19 -6.69
CA ARG A 99 12.19 14.19 -5.71
C ARG A 99 12.05 13.07 -4.68
N SER A 100 10.85 12.84 -4.16
CA SER A 100 10.63 11.84 -3.12
C SER A 100 10.80 10.42 -3.66
N VAL A 101 10.29 10.14 -4.86
CA VAL A 101 10.47 8.85 -5.54
C VAL A 101 11.95 8.59 -5.83
N VAL A 102 12.64 9.54 -6.46
CA VAL A 102 14.08 9.41 -6.78
C VAL A 102 14.92 9.18 -5.53
N ARG A 103 14.67 9.96 -4.46
CA ARG A 103 15.41 9.79 -3.19
C ARG A 103 15.09 8.47 -2.52
N CYS A 104 13.86 7.97 -2.62
CA CYS A 104 13.51 6.67 -2.07
C CYS A 104 14.29 5.56 -2.77
N PHE A 105 14.29 5.53 -4.10
CA PHE A 105 15.06 4.55 -4.86
C PHE A 105 16.55 4.63 -4.52
N TRP A 106 17.15 5.81 -4.65
CA TRP A 106 18.59 6.00 -4.43
C TRP A 106 19.07 5.70 -3.01
N TYR A 107 18.38 6.22 -1.99
CA TYR A 107 18.88 6.13 -0.61
C TYR A 107 18.36 4.92 0.17
N ARG A 108 17.21 4.34 -0.22
CA ARG A 108 16.60 3.22 0.52
C ARG A 108 16.78 1.88 -0.18
N TYR A 109 16.75 1.87 -1.51
CA TYR A 109 16.85 0.64 -2.29
C TYR A 109 18.23 0.46 -2.95
N GLY A 110 18.99 1.53 -3.11
CA GLY A 110 20.35 1.51 -3.69
C GLY A 110 20.31 1.35 -5.20
#